data_AF-A0A1F5YBS2-F1
#
_entry.id   AF-A0A1F5YBS2-F1
#
_cell.length_a   1.000
_cell.length_b   1.000
_cell.length_c   1.000
_cell.angle_alpha   90.00
_cell.angle_beta   90.00
_cell.angle_gamma   90.00
#
_symmetry.space_group_name_H-M   'P 1'
#
loop_
_entity.id
_entity.type
_entity.pdbx_description
1 polymer ?
#
loop_
_entity_poly.entity_id
_entity_poly.type
_entity_poly.pdbx_seq_one_letter_code
_entity_poly.pdbx_strand_id
1 'polypeptide(L)'
;SAIAGDILRDYVAGEMTAPFRVIRGYTLPPNEGRLLFIASSYSGNTEEIMALLRQAKERDADIYTITSGGALQEEARTHGYPLIPIPPGYPPRGALGYSFVSLLYLLRGFYPGVDVEADVEQTSRHLEHLAASYAEAGEGSPPFRAAREIAGKIPVIYAPSHLESVAVRWKGQLSENAKVLAFVGIVPEMNHNEICGWQNVPEALKKFYAIFLRDEGEHQRIGLRMGITRELVEPFAGGITEVRTTGKSLLERIFSLIYFGDFVSLYLSLILEVDPMPVGRIDELKRRLAQFPQYDSP
;
A
#
# COMPACT_ATOMS: atom_id res chain seq x y z
N SER A 1 -7.13 0.64 5.17
CA SER A 1 -7.64 -0.64 4.67
C SER A 1 -7.48 -0.80 3.15
N ALA A 2 -7.82 0.20 2.32
CA ALA A 2 -7.74 0.06 0.85
C ALA A 2 -6.42 -0.48 0.29
N ILE A 3 -5.27 -0.09 0.86
CA ILE A 3 -3.95 -0.56 0.42
C ILE A 3 -3.79 -2.09 0.51
N ALA A 4 -4.43 -2.74 1.48
CA ALA A 4 -4.40 -4.21 1.58
C ALA A 4 -5.14 -4.86 0.40
N GLY A 5 -6.23 -4.25 -0.05
CA GLY A 5 -6.96 -4.69 -1.25
C GLY A 5 -6.15 -4.47 -2.53
N ASP A 6 -5.39 -3.37 -2.63
CA ASP A 6 -4.53 -3.13 -3.80
C ASP A 6 -3.36 -4.13 -3.85
N ILE A 7 -2.73 -4.41 -2.70
CA ILE A 7 -1.68 -5.43 -2.61
C ILE A 7 -2.24 -6.81 -2.96
N LEU A 8 -3.44 -7.13 -2.49
CA LEU A 8 -4.10 -8.39 -2.83
C LEU A 8 -4.39 -8.48 -4.32
N ARG A 9 -4.95 -7.43 -4.94
CA ARG A 9 -5.19 -7.36 -6.38
C ARG A 9 -3.90 -7.66 -7.16
N ASP A 10 -2.80 -7.01 -6.80
CA ASP A 10 -1.53 -7.19 -7.48
C ASP A 10 -0.97 -8.61 -7.26
N TYR A 11 -1.15 -9.18 -6.06
CA TYR A 11 -0.75 -10.55 -5.72
C TYR A 11 -1.52 -11.63 -6.50
N VAL A 12 -2.85 -11.50 -6.64
CA VAL A 12 -3.70 -12.50 -7.31
C VAL A 12 -3.99 -12.19 -8.78
N ALA A 13 -3.35 -11.17 -9.36
CA ALA A 13 -3.64 -10.70 -10.72
C ALA A 13 -3.55 -11.80 -11.79
N GLY A 14 -2.67 -12.78 -11.62
CA GLY A 14 -2.51 -13.92 -12.53
C GLY A 14 -3.53 -15.05 -12.36
N GLU A 15 -4.24 -15.08 -11.22
CA GLU A 15 -5.13 -16.17 -10.82
C GLU A 15 -6.61 -15.81 -10.94
N MET A 16 -6.93 -14.51 -10.96
CA MET A 16 -8.30 -14.04 -10.94
C MET A 16 -8.99 -14.11 -12.32
N THR A 17 -10.13 -14.78 -12.36
CA THR A 17 -11.00 -14.84 -13.54
C THR A 17 -12.11 -13.77 -13.52
N ALA A 18 -12.45 -13.24 -12.35
CA ALA A 18 -13.43 -12.17 -12.22
C ALA A 18 -12.76 -10.79 -12.07
N PRO A 19 -13.44 -9.70 -12.45
CA PRO A 19 -12.95 -8.35 -12.21
C PRO A 19 -12.76 -8.08 -10.71
N PHE A 20 -11.55 -7.66 -10.31
CA PHE A 20 -11.27 -7.20 -8.96
C PHE A 20 -11.06 -5.68 -8.96
N ARG A 21 -11.82 -4.96 -8.13
CA ARG A 21 -11.72 -3.49 -8.03
C ARG A 21 -11.63 -3.05 -6.58
N VAL A 22 -10.64 -2.21 -6.28
CA VAL A 22 -10.54 -1.50 -5.00
C VAL A 22 -11.19 -0.14 -5.17
N ILE A 23 -12.27 0.11 -4.43
CA ILE A 23 -13.00 1.37 -4.49
C ILE A 23 -12.56 2.26 -3.33
N ARG A 24 -12.10 3.48 -3.66
CA ARG A 24 -11.59 4.49 -2.71
C ARG A 24 -12.48 5.74 -2.65
N GLY A 25 -13.61 5.72 -3.35
CA GLY A 25 -14.58 6.81 -3.38
C GLY A 25 -15.94 6.36 -2.85
N TYR A 26 -16.97 7.16 -3.13
CA TYR A 26 -18.29 7.01 -2.54
C TYR A 26 -19.26 6.16 -3.38
N THR A 27 -18.91 5.82 -4.62
CA THR A 27 -19.85 5.22 -5.57
C THR A 27 -19.35 3.87 -6.07
N LEU A 28 -20.23 2.86 -6.03
CA LEU A 28 -19.98 1.59 -6.67
C LEU A 28 -20.14 1.73 -8.20
N PRO A 29 -19.13 1.35 -9.00
CA PRO A 29 -19.28 1.38 -10.45
C PRO A 29 -20.40 0.44 -10.90
N PRO A 30 -20.98 0.65 -12.09
CA PRO A 30 -21.85 -0.33 -12.71
C PRO A 30 -21.17 -1.70 -12.79
N ASN A 31 -21.96 -2.75 -12.60
CA ASN A 31 -21.52 -4.15 -12.60
C ASN A 31 -22.59 -5.00 -13.30
N GLU A 32 -22.15 -5.98 -14.09
CA GLU A 32 -23.02 -7.00 -14.65
C GLU A 32 -22.88 -8.29 -13.83
N GLY A 33 -23.99 -8.92 -13.48
CA GLY A 33 -24.00 -10.17 -12.72
C GLY A 33 -23.88 -9.98 -11.21
N ARG A 34 -23.55 -11.08 -10.52
CA ARG A 34 -23.52 -11.15 -9.05
C ARG A 34 -22.31 -10.40 -8.49
N LEU A 35 -22.55 -9.50 -7.54
CA LEU A 35 -21.52 -8.68 -6.92
C LEU A 35 -21.10 -9.28 -5.57
N LEU A 36 -19.81 -9.58 -5.40
CA LEU A 36 -19.19 -9.81 -4.11
C LEU A 36 -18.61 -8.48 -3.59
N PHE A 37 -19.15 -7.97 -2.49
CA PHE A 37 -18.70 -6.73 -1.86
C PHE A 37 -18.02 -7.01 -0.52
N ILE A 38 -16.77 -6.58 -0.38
CA ILE A 38 -16.00 -6.73 0.85
C ILE A 38 -15.81 -5.34 1.48
N ALA A 39 -16.57 -5.05 2.53
CA ALA A 39 -16.40 -3.84 3.33
C ALA A 39 -15.21 -4.01 4.29
N SER A 40 -14.09 -3.36 3.99
CA SER A 40 -12.89 -3.42 4.83
C SER A 40 -12.54 -2.05 5.39
N SER A 41 -12.71 -1.88 6.71
CA SER A 41 -12.33 -0.67 7.43
C SER A 41 -11.75 -1.05 8.79
N TYR A 42 -10.49 -0.67 9.05
CA TYR A 42 -9.88 -0.96 10.35
C TYR A 42 -10.62 -0.24 11.48
N SER A 43 -10.96 1.05 11.31
CA SER A 43 -11.69 1.81 12.33
C SER A 43 -13.18 1.50 12.38
N GLY A 44 -13.73 0.86 11.33
CA GLY A 44 -15.15 0.60 11.18
C GLY A 44 -16.03 1.84 10.95
N ASN A 45 -15.45 3.04 10.90
CA ASN A 45 -16.17 4.32 10.84
C ASN A 45 -15.81 5.14 9.59
N THR A 46 -15.24 4.51 8.56
CA THR A 46 -14.87 5.19 7.31
C THR A 46 -16.13 5.53 6.53
N GLU A 47 -16.37 6.82 6.29
CA GLU A 47 -17.58 7.35 5.66
C GLU A 47 -17.85 6.73 4.29
N GLU A 48 -16.81 6.65 3.45
CA GLU A 48 -16.87 6.08 2.11
C GLU A 48 -17.34 4.62 2.15
N ILE A 49 -16.87 3.84 3.13
CA ILE A 49 -17.24 2.42 3.27
C ILE A 49 -18.72 2.28 3.64
N MET A 50 -19.25 3.15 4.49
CA MET A 50 -20.67 3.12 4.87
C MET A 50 -21.56 3.51 3.68
N ALA A 51 -21.14 4.48 2.86
CA ALA A 51 -21.85 4.85 1.64
C ALA A 51 -21.87 3.71 0.62
N LEU A 52 -20.73 3.04 0.40
CA LEU A 52 -20.62 1.90 -0.49
C LEU A 52 -21.42 0.68 0.02
N LEU A 53 -21.46 0.45 1.33
CA LEU A 53 -22.23 -0.64 1.94
C LEU A 53 -23.74 -0.49 1.67
N ARG A 54 -24.28 0.73 1.75
CA ARG A 54 -25.68 1.01 1.42
C ARG A 54 -25.98 0.66 -0.04
N GLN A 55 -25.13 1.10 -0.97
CA GLN A 55 -25.27 0.78 -2.39
C GLN A 55 -25.12 -0.72 -2.68
N ALA A 56 -24.21 -1.41 -1.97
CA ALA A 56 -24.05 -2.86 -2.11
C ALA A 56 -25.32 -3.60 -1.67
N LYS A 57 -25.94 -3.15 -0.57
CA LYS A 57 -27.21 -3.68 -0.08
C LYS A 57 -28.35 -3.46 -1.06
N GLU A 58 -28.47 -2.26 -1.64
CA GLU A 58 -29.49 -1.94 -2.66
C GLU A 58 -29.35 -2.79 -3.92
N ARG A 59 -28.15 -3.29 -4.20
CA ARG A 59 -27.84 -4.16 -5.34
C ARG A 59 -27.88 -5.66 -5.01
N ASP A 60 -28.36 -6.02 -3.82
CA ASP A 60 -28.42 -7.43 -3.35
C ASP A 60 -27.06 -8.15 -3.49
N ALA A 61 -25.98 -7.44 -3.15
CA ALA A 61 -24.63 -7.99 -3.21
C ALA A 61 -24.38 -9.02 -2.11
N ASP A 62 -23.48 -9.98 -2.36
CA ASP A 62 -22.89 -10.80 -1.30
C ASP A 62 -21.95 -9.92 -0.48
N ILE A 63 -22.33 -9.63 0.77
CA ILE A 63 -21.58 -8.68 1.62
C ILE A 63 -20.74 -9.45 2.63
N TYR A 64 -19.46 -9.13 2.70
CA TYR A 64 -18.54 -9.55 3.77
C TYR A 64 -17.95 -8.32 4.43
N THR A 65 -17.73 -8.40 5.74
CA THR A 65 -17.22 -7.27 6.53
C THR A 65 -15.94 -7.63 7.27
N ILE A 66 -14.96 -6.72 7.26
CA ILE A 66 -13.67 -6.85 7.94
C ILE A 66 -13.41 -5.57 8.72
N THR A 67 -13.38 -5.65 10.05
CA THR A 67 -13.20 -4.49 10.92
C THR A 67 -12.68 -4.86 12.32
N SER A 68 -12.08 -3.90 13.02
CA SER A 68 -11.78 -4.02 14.45
C SER A 68 -12.89 -3.52 15.37
N GLY A 69 -13.93 -2.89 14.80
CA GLY A 69 -14.97 -2.23 15.59
C GLY A 69 -15.95 -1.38 14.77
N GLY A 70 -16.56 -0.40 15.44
CA GLY A 70 -17.24 0.73 14.83
C GLY A 70 -18.59 0.43 14.20
N ALA A 71 -19.10 1.42 13.45
CA ALA A 71 -20.40 1.36 12.78
C ALA A 71 -20.52 0.16 11.82
N LEU A 72 -19.43 -0.20 11.13
CA LEU A 72 -19.40 -1.35 10.23
C LEU A 72 -19.66 -2.67 10.97
N GLN A 73 -19.18 -2.83 12.21
CA GLN A 73 -19.47 -4.03 13.01
C GLN A 73 -20.94 -4.08 13.41
N GLU A 74 -21.54 -2.94 13.74
CA GLU A 74 -22.96 -2.86 14.10
C GLU A 74 -23.87 -3.17 12.91
N GLU A 75 -23.54 -2.62 11.74
CA GLU A 75 -24.23 -2.94 10.49
C GLU A 75 -24.18 -4.43 10.16
N ALA A 76 -22.99 -5.05 10.31
CA ALA A 76 -22.81 -6.47 10.09
C ALA A 76 -23.68 -7.32 11.02
N ARG A 77 -23.78 -6.94 12.30
CA ARG A 77 -24.62 -7.64 13.28
C ARG A 77 -26.11 -7.46 13.00
N THR A 78 -26.53 -6.24 12.73
CA THR A 78 -27.94 -5.88 12.50
C THR A 78 -28.49 -6.60 11.27
N HIS A 79 -27.70 -6.72 10.20
CA HIS A 79 -28.13 -7.33 8.94
C HIS A 79 -27.66 -8.78 8.74
N GLY A 80 -26.92 -9.34 9.71
CA GLY A 80 -26.41 -10.72 9.63
C GLY A 80 -25.32 -10.94 8.58
N TYR A 81 -24.58 -9.90 8.18
CA TYR A 81 -23.46 -10.05 7.26
C TYR A 81 -22.30 -10.82 7.93
N PRO A 82 -21.63 -11.74 7.22
CA PRO A 82 -20.38 -12.33 7.67
C PRO A 82 -19.37 -11.26 8.13
N LEU A 83 -18.84 -11.45 9.33
CA LEU A 83 -17.88 -10.55 9.97
C LEU A 83 -16.59 -11.29 10.28
N ILE A 84 -15.49 -10.78 9.71
CA ILE A 84 -14.13 -11.18 10.05
C ILE A 84 -13.55 -10.11 10.99
N PRO A 85 -13.50 -10.36 12.30
CA PRO A 85 -12.93 -9.42 13.25
C PRO A 85 -11.40 -9.38 13.09
N ILE A 86 -10.81 -8.19 13.18
CA ILE A 86 -9.36 -7.99 13.30
C ILE A 86 -9.02 -7.29 14.62
N PRO A 87 -7.84 -7.56 15.23
CA PRO A 87 -7.50 -6.98 16.52
C PRO A 87 -7.47 -5.43 16.51
N PRO A 88 -8.05 -4.76 17.53
CA PRO A 88 -7.96 -3.32 17.69
C PRO A 88 -6.62 -2.90 18.32
N GLY A 89 -6.42 -1.59 18.51
CA GLY A 89 -5.29 -1.03 19.27
C GLY A 89 -4.06 -0.63 18.45
N TYR A 90 -3.99 -1.02 17.17
CA TYR A 90 -2.98 -0.58 16.23
C TYR A 90 -3.41 0.67 15.45
N PRO A 91 -2.48 1.54 15.02
CA PRO A 91 -2.76 2.48 13.94
C PRO A 91 -3.07 1.70 12.66
N PRO A 92 -4.05 2.11 11.83
CA PRO A 92 -4.45 1.36 10.63
C PRO A 92 -3.30 0.97 9.69
N ARG A 93 -2.27 1.82 9.59
CA ARG A 93 -1.08 1.57 8.77
C ARG A 93 -0.18 0.43 9.28
N GLY A 94 -0.20 0.16 10.59
CA GLY A 94 0.50 -0.95 11.23
C GLY A 94 -0.29 -2.25 11.27
N ALA A 95 -1.57 -2.23 10.88
CA ALA A 95 -2.45 -3.42 10.87
C ALA A 95 -2.55 -4.09 9.49
N LEU A 96 -1.56 -3.89 8.61
CA LEU A 96 -1.58 -4.44 7.25
C LEU A 96 -1.69 -5.96 7.25
N GLY A 97 -0.87 -6.66 8.05
CA GLY A 97 -0.85 -8.12 8.11
C GLY A 97 -2.24 -8.70 8.40
N TYR A 98 -2.92 -8.18 9.42
CA TYR A 98 -4.30 -8.58 9.71
C TYR A 98 -5.25 -8.30 8.54
N SER A 99 -5.24 -7.08 8.00
CA SER A 99 -6.16 -6.70 6.93
C SER A 99 -5.95 -7.52 5.65
N PHE A 100 -4.68 -7.72 5.26
CA PHE A 100 -4.31 -8.46 4.06
C PHE A 100 -4.61 -9.96 4.20
N VAL A 101 -4.17 -10.59 5.29
CA VAL A 101 -4.37 -12.04 5.50
C VAL A 101 -5.87 -12.34 5.60
N SER A 102 -6.67 -11.52 6.28
CA SER A 102 -8.13 -11.68 6.30
C SER A 102 -8.75 -11.62 4.90
N LEU A 103 -8.32 -10.67 4.06
CA LEU A 103 -8.81 -10.57 2.68
C LEU A 103 -8.35 -11.77 1.83
N LEU A 104 -7.11 -12.21 1.98
CA LEU A 104 -6.55 -13.33 1.23
C LEU A 104 -7.28 -14.65 1.55
N TYR A 105 -7.52 -14.93 2.84
CA TYR A 105 -8.29 -16.11 3.27
C TYR A 105 -9.74 -16.05 2.81
N LEU A 106 -10.36 -14.86 2.83
CA LEU A 106 -11.69 -14.69 2.30
C LEU A 106 -11.73 -14.98 0.79
N LEU A 107 -10.77 -14.45 0.01
CA LEU A 107 -10.68 -14.72 -1.42
C LEU A 107 -10.45 -16.19 -1.73
N ARG A 108 -9.65 -16.90 -0.94
CA ARG A 108 -9.41 -18.35 -1.13
C ARG A 108 -10.71 -19.16 -1.13
N GLY A 109 -11.70 -18.75 -0.33
CA GLY A 109 -13.03 -19.38 -0.33
C GLY A 109 -13.75 -19.30 -1.68
N PHE A 110 -13.40 -18.31 -2.50
CA PHE A 110 -13.93 -18.11 -3.86
C PHE A 110 -12.96 -18.57 -4.96
N TYR A 111 -11.65 -18.63 -4.67
CA TYR A 111 -10.58 -18.98 -5.60
C TYR A 111 -9.62 -20.00 -4.96
N PRO A 112 -9.99 -21.29 -4.94
CA PRO A 112 -9.23 -22.33 -4.21
C PRO A 112 -7.87 -22.69 -4.83
N GLY A 113 -7.53 -22.14 -6.01
CA GLY A 113 -6.24 -22.38 -6.68
C GLY A 113 -5.03 -21.74 -5.99
N VAL A 114 -5.24 -20.88 -4.99
CA VAL A 114 -4.18 -20.17 -4.26
C VAL A 114 -3.82 -20.96 -2.99
N ASP A 115 -2.58 -21.47 -2.90
CA ASP A 115 -2.05 -22.09 -1.66
C ASP A 115 -1.64 -21.00 -0.66
N VAL A 116 -2.64 -20.53 0.10
CA VAL A 116 -2.48 -19.39 1.01
C VAL A 116 -1.67 -19.75 2.26
N GLU A 117 -1.86 -20.93 2.84
CA GLU A 117 -1.20 -21.31 4.11
C GLU A 117 0.31 -21.31 3.99
N ALA A 118 0.84 -22.02 2.99
CA ALA A 118 2.26 -22.17 2.82
C ALA A 118 2.94 -20.83 2.51
N ASP A 119 2.31 -20.00 1.67
CA ASP A 119 2.83 -18.68 1.31
C ASP A 119 2.81 -17.72 2.51
N VAL A 120 1.75 -17.70 3.31
CA VAL A 120 1.66 -16.84 4.50
C VAL A 120 2.68 -17.27 5.56
N GLU A 121 2.81 -18.57 5.82
CA GLU A 121 3.78 -19.08 6.79
C GLU A 121 5.23 -18.78 6.37
N GLN A 122 5.57 -19.03 5.10
CA GLN A 122 6.91 -18.73 4.57
C GLN A 122 7.19 -17.22 4.61
N THR A 123 6.21 -16.40 4.23
CA THR A 123 6.31 -14.94 4.32
C THR A 123 6.53 -14.48 5.75
N SER A 124 5.78 -14.99 6.73
CA SER A 124 5.98 -14.62 8.13
C SER A 124 7.40 -14.92 8.61
N ARG A 125 7.90 -16.13 8.34
CA ARG A 125 9.27 -16.54 8.71
C ARG A 125 10.33 -15.69 8.03
N HIS A 126 10.13 -15.36 6.75
CA HIS A 126 11.04 -14.48 6.02
C HIS A 126 11.07 -13.07 6.62
N LEU A 127 9.91 -12.51 6.96
CA LEU A 127 9.82 -11.20 7.60
C LEU A 127 10.43 -11.19 9.01
N GLU A 128 10.27 -12.25 9.79
CA GLU A 128 10.94 -12.41 11.10
C GLU A 128 12.47 -12.40 10.96
N HIS A 129 13.00 -13.06 9.93
CA HIS A 129 14.43 -13.02 9.63
C HIS A 129 14.90 -11.61 9.25
N LEU A 130 14.15 -10.91 8.39
CA LEU A 130 14.46 -9.52 8.04
C LEU A 130 14.39 -8.60 9.26
N ALA A 131 13.40 -8.79 10.14
CA ALA A 131 13.20 -7.99 11.34
C ALA A 131 14.44 -8.01 12.24
N ALA A 132 15.10 -9.16 12.40
CA ALA A 132 16.33 -9.28 13.17
C ALA A 132 17.46 -8.39 12.59
N SER A 133 17.58 -8.33 11.26
CA SER A 133 18.57 -7.47 10.59
C SER A 133 18.20 -5.98 10.57
N TYR A 134 16.91 -5.67 10.76
CA TYR A 134 16.37 -4.31 10.72
C TYR A 134 16.06 -3.77 12.12
N ALA A 135 16.32 -4.51 13.21
CA ALA A 135 15.92 -4.08 14.54
C ALA A 135 16.72 -2.87 15.03
N GLU A 136 18.05 -2.90 14.82
CA GLU A 136 18.95 -1.87 15.32
C GLU A 136 19.13 -0.72 14.33
N ALA A 137 18.84 0.50 14.79
CA ALA A 137 19.13 1.71 14.03
C ALA A 137 20.65 1.90 13.92
N GLY A 138 21.19 1.78 12.70
CA GLY A 138 22.61 2.00 12.46
C GLY A 138 23.07 1.54 11.09
N GLU A 139 24.36 1.74 10.80
CA GLU A 139 24.95 1.43 9.50
C GLU A 139 24.85 -0.04 9.10
N GLY A 140 24.65 -0.96 10.04
CA GLY A 140 24.38 -2.37 9.75
C GLY A 140 23.02 -2.61 9.11
N SER A 141 22.01 -1.79 9.43
CA SER A 141 20.62 -1.95 8.99
C SER A 141 20.41 -1.34 7.59
N PRO A 142 20.10 -2.15 6.56
CA PRO A 142 19.84 -1.64 5.21
C PRO A 142 18.75 -0.56 5.11
N PRO A 143 17.56 -0.70 5.75
CA PRO A 143 16.56 0.36 5.71
C PRO A 143 16.99 1.63 6.46
N PHE A 144 17.84 1.53 7.50
CA PHE A 144 18.39 2.72 8.16
C PHE A 144 19.31 3.50 7.22
N ARG A 145 20.21 2.81 6.49
CA ARG A 145 21.09 3.47 5.49
C ARG A 145 20.27 4.17 4.41
N ALA A 146 19.25 3.51 3.87
CA ALA A 146 18.35 4.10 2.89
C ALA A 146 17.64 5.35 3.45
N ALA A 147 17.11 5.29 4.68
CA ALA A 147 16.49 6.43 5.34
C ALA A 147 17.46 7.62 5.48
N ARG A 148 18.72 7.37 5.85
CA ARG A 148 19.76 8.41 5.94
C ARG A 148 20.06 9.06 4.59
N GLU A 149 20.14 8.28 3.52
CA GLU A 149 20.39 8.82 2.18
C GLU A 149 19.21 9.65 1.64
N ILE A 150 17.99 9.27 2.03
CA ILE A 150 16.75 9.99 1.74
C ILE A 150 16.64 11.29 2.56
N ALA A 151 17.21 11.34 3.77
CA ALA A 151 17.08 12.48 4.67
C ALA A 151 17.44 13.82 3.97
N GLY A 152 16.55 14.80 4.12
CA GLY A 152 16.67 16.12 3.47
C GLY A 152 16.27 16.17 1.99
N LYS A 153 15.78 15.07 1.41
CA LYS A 153 15.33 14.99 0.00
C LYS A 153 13.88 14.54 -0.11
N ILE A 154 13.32 14.67 -1.32
CA ILE A 154 11.96 14.27 -1.69
C ILE A 154 12.03 12.93 -2.43
N PRO A 155 11.52 11.83 -1.86
CA PRO A 155 11.51 10.53 -2.52
C PRO A 155 10.63 10.52 -3.78
N VAL A 156 11.15 9.94 -4.85
CA VAL A 156 10.38 9.56 -6.05
C VAL A 156 10.55 8.07 -6.26
N ILE A 157 9.48 7.31 -6.08
CA ILE A 157 9.49 5.86 -6.05
C ILE A 157 9.06 5.34 -7.41
N TYR A 158 9.96 4.62 -8.09
CA TYR A 158 9.71 3.95 -9.35
C TYR A 158 9.53 2.46 -9.15
N ALA A 159 8.49 1.89 -9.74
CA ALA A 159 8.19 0.47 -9.64
C ALA A 159 7.61 -0.08 -10.95
N PRO A 160 7.79 -1.38 -11.22
CA PRO A 160 7.01 -2.06 -12.25
C PRO A 160 5.53 -2.10 -11.86
N SER A 161 4.63 -2.26 -12.85
CA SER A 161 3.18 -2.22 -12.61
C SER A 161 2.66 -3.24 -11.60
N HIS A 162 3.28 -4.43 -11.51
CA HIS A 162 2.87 -5.44 -10.52
C HIS A 162 3.29 -5.13 -9.09
N LEU A 163 4.10 -4.07 -8.88
CA LEU A 163 4.49 -3.55 -7.57
C LEU A 163 3.90 -2.16 -7.31
N GLU A 164 2.90 -1.72 -8.10
CA GLU A 164 2.30 -0.39 -7.96
C GLU A 164 1.77 -0.15 -6.55
N SER A 165 1.02 -1.12 -5.99
CA SER A 165 0.51 -1.04 -4.63
C SER A 165 1.62 -0.89 -3.57
N VAL A 166 2.77 -1.54 -3.77
CA VAL A 166 3.93 -1.42 -2.88
C VAL A 166 4.50 -0.01 -2.94
N ALA A 167 4.69 0.55 -4.14
CA ALA A 167 5.18 1.92 -4.29
C ALA A 167 4.21 2.96 -3.68
N VAL A 168 2.91 2.79 -3.90
CA VAL A 168 1.87 3.63 -3.30
C VAL A 168 1.86 3.50 -1.78
N ARG A 169 2.09 2.30 -1.24
CA ARG A 169 2.22 2.09 0.20
C ARG A 169 3.42 2.86 0.75
N TRP A 170 4.58 2.76 0.12
CA TRP A 170 5.79 3.47 0.54
C TRP A 170 5.55 4.98 0.60
N LYS A 171 4.92 5.56 -0.43
CA LYS A 171 4.51 6.97 -0.43
C LYS A 171 3.64 7.30 0.79
N GLY A 172 2.66 6.45 1.10
CA GLY A 172 1.80 6.58 2.27
C GLY A 172 2.58 6.53 3.58
N GLN A 173 3.46 5.55 3.76
CA GLN A 173 4.27 5.42 4.99
C GLN A 173 5.24 6.58 5.19
N LEU A 174 5.92 7.04 4.13
CA LEU A 174 6.79 8.22 4.21
C LEU A 174 6.01 9.48 4.59
N SER A 175 4.82 9.65 4.02
CA SER A 175 3.93 10.78 4.33
C SER A 175 3.37 10.71 5.75
N GLU A 176 2.91 9.54 6.19
CA GLU A 176 2.25 9.36 7.48
C GLU A 176 3.21 9.19 8.65
N ASN A 177 4.33 8.50 8.50
CA ASN A 177 5.30 8.25 9.58
C ASN A 177 6.36 9.36 9.63
N ALA A 178 7.04 9.63 8.52
CA ALA A 178 8.15 10.58 8.44
C ALA A 178 7.73 12.02 8.11
N LYS A 179 6.47 12.25 7.75
CA LYS A 179 5.93 13.58 7.39
C LYS A 179 6.66 14.17 6.17
N VAL A 180 7.13 13.28 5.29
CA VAL A 180 7.85 13.61 4.05
C VAL A 180 6.95 13.35 2.85
N LEU A 181 6.80 14.37 2.01
CA LEU A 181 6.13 14.22 0.71
C LEU A 181 6.92 13.27 -0.18
N ALA A 182 6.23 12.35 -0.84
CA ALA A 182 6.82 11.42 -1.80
C ALA A 182 5.95 11.28 -3.04
N PHE A 183 6.57 10.90 -4.16
CA PHE A 183 5.93 10.69 -5.44
C PHE A 183 6.12 9.25 -5.91
N VAL A 184 5.25 8.79 -6.81
CA VAL A 184 5.31 7.45 -7.40
C VAL A 184 5.18 7.57 -8.90
N GLY A 185 6.07 6.91 -9.64
CA GLY A 185 5.99 6.72 -11.07
C GLY A 185 6.02 5.22 -11.41
N ILE A 186 5.10 4.76 -12.25
CA ILE A 186 5.00 3.33 -12.59
C ILE A 186 5.57 3.09 -13.98
N VAL A 187 6.48 2.12 -14.12
CA VAL A 187 7.04 1.70 -15.41
C VAL A 187 6.11 0.66 -16.05
N PRO A 188 5.73 0.82 -17.34
CA PRO A 188 6.33 1.71 -18.34
C PRO A 188 5.72 3.10 -18.47
N GLU A 189 4.60 3.40 -17.81
CA GLU A 189 3.87 4.67 -18.01
C GLU A 189 4.74 5.91 -17.79
N MET A 190 5.51 5.95 -16.70
CA MET A 190 6.41 7.07 -16.41
C MET A 190 7.54 7.24 -17.45
N ASN A 191 7.88 6.19 -18.21
CA ASN A 191 8.81 6.30 -19.33
C ASN A 191 8.21 7.02 -20.54
N HIS A 192 6.89 7.13 -20.62
CA HIS A 192 6.21 7.80 -21.73
C HIS A 192 6.06 9.31 -21.53
N ASN A 193 6.20 9.79 -20.29
CA ASN A 193 5.97 11.20 -19.95
C ASN A 193 7.02 11.76 -18.97
N GLU A 194 7.06 11.26 -17.74
CA GLU A 194 7.81 11.81 -16.61
C GLU A 194 9.33 11.81 -16.85
N ILE A 195 9.84 10.82 -17.59
CA ILE A 195 11.27 10.73 -17.90
C ILE A 195 11.82 12.00 -18.59
N CYS A 196 10.98 12.69 -19.38
CA CYS A 196 11.33 13.96 -20.02
C CYS A 196 11.43 15.14 -19.02
N GLY A 197 10.95 14.97 -17.78
CA GLY A 197 11.04 15.96 -16.71
C GLY A 197 12.42 16.01 -16.04
N TRP A 198 13.18 14.92 -16.09
CA TRP A 198 14.52 14.81 -15.51
C TRP A 198 15.59 15.44 -16.41
N GLN A 199 15.53 16.76 -16.60
CA GLN A 199 16.54 17.49 -17.38
C GLN A 199 16.64 18.97 -17.03
N ASN A 200 15.50 19.64 -16.82
CA ASN A 200 15.43 21.08 -16.60
C ASN A 200 15.39 21.39 -15.10
N VAL A 201 15.67 22.64 -14.70
CA VAL A 201 15.76 23.07 -13.28
C VAL A 201 16.69 22.21 -12.41
N PRO A 202 17.97 22.01 -12.81
CA PRO A 202 18.89 21.05 -12.18
C PRO A 202 19.04 21.22 -10.66
N GLU A 203 19.10 22.46 -10.15
CA GLU A 203 19.18 22.73 -8.71
C GLU A 203 17.94 22.22 -7.93
N ALA A 204 16.76 22.27 -8.55
CA ALA A 204 15.55 21.73 -7.95
C ALA A 204 15.53 20.20 -8.03
N LEU A 205 15.96 19.61 -9.15
CA LEU A 205 16.03 18.15 -9.34
C LEU A 205 16.97 17.48 -8.32
N LYS A 206 18.02 18.17 -7.88
CA LYS A 206 18.93 17.70 -6.82
C LYS A 206 18.27 17.58 -5.45
N LYS A 207 17.06 18.10 -5.25
CA LYS A 207 16.28 17.87 -4.02
C LYS A 207 15.49 16.56 -4.04
N PHE A 208 15.39 15.89 -5.19
CA PHE A 208 14.69 14.62 -5.30
C PHE A 208 15.65 13.44 -5.15
N TYR A 209 15.17 12.35 -4.57
CA TYR A 209 15.91 11.10 -4.40
C TYR A 209 15.12 9.97 -5.06
N ALA A 210 15.68 9.35 -6.10
CA ALA A 210 14.99 8.35 -6.88
C ALA A 210 15.18 6.94 -6.27
N ILE A 211 14.09 6.22 -6.06
CA ILE A 211 14.08 4.88 -5.46
C ILE A 211 13.48 3.93 -6.46
N PHE A 212 14.25 2.95 -6.93
CA PHE A 212 13.77 1.94 -7.87
C PHE A 212 13.46 0.64 -7.14
N LEU A 213 12.18 0.28 -7.04
CA LEU A 213 11.75 -1.02 -6.55
C LEU A 213 11.88 -2.04 -7.67
N ARG A 214 12.69 -3.08 -7.44
CA ARG A 214 13.02 -4.11 -8.44
C ARG A 214 12.54 -5.47 -7.94
N ASP A 215 11.95 -6.26 -8.82
CA ASP A 215 11.54 -7.64 -8.54
C ASP A 215 12.26 -8.59 -9.49
N GLU A 216 12.59 -9.80 -9.03
CA GLU A 216 13.15 -10.84 -9.90
C GLU A 216 12.12 -11.39 -10.90
N GLY A 217 10.82 -11.30 -10.57
CA GLY A 217 9.71 -11.74 -11.41
C GLY A 217 9.27 -10.71 -12.46
N GLU A 218 9.97 -9.59 -12.59
CA GLU A 218 9.59 -8.56 -13.56
C GLU A 218 9.82 -9.02 -15.01
N HIS A 219 8.95 -8.57 -15.93
CA HIS A 219 9.14 -8.84 -17.35
C HIS A 219 10.48 -8.28 -17.84
N GLN A 220 11.23 -9.04 -18.66
CA GLN A 220 12.59 -8.66 -19.09
C GLN A 220 12.67 -7.23 -19.68
N ARG A 221 11.67 -6.82 -20.48
CA ARG A 221 11.62 -5.46 -21.05
C ARG A 221 11.38 -4.38 -20.00
N ILE A 222 10.67 -4.69 -18.92
CA ILE A 222 10.51 -3.77 -17.78
C ILE A 222 11.83 -3.64 -17.03
N GLY A 223 12.57 -4.74 -16.83
CA GLY A 223 13.89 -4.67 -16.22
C GLY A 223 14.90 -3.85 -17.02
N LEU A 224 14.92 -4.00 -18.34
CA LEU A 224 15.73 -3.15 -19.23
C LEU A 224 15.33 -1.68 -19.12
N ARG A 225 14.02 -1.38 -19.14
CA ARG A 225 13.49 -0.02 -19.00
C ARG A 225 13.90 0.62 -17.69
N MET A 226 13.76 -0.10 -16.57
CA MET A 226 14.15 0.39 -15.26
C MET A 226 15.64 0.70 -15.19
N GLY A 227 16.50 -0.17 -15.74
CA GLY A 227 17.95 0.07 -15.82
C GLY A 227 18.30 1.33 -16.62
N ILE A 228 17.75 1.47 -17.84
CA ILE A 228 17.98 2.66 -18.69
C ILE A 228 17.41 3.92 -18.03
N THR A 229 16.24 3.83 -17.39
CA THR A 229 15.63 4.96 -16.68
C THR A 229 16.51 5.42 -15.53
N ARG A 230 17.06 4.48 -14.75
CA ARG A 230 18.01 4.78 -13.67
C ARG A 230 19.19 5.59 -14.20
N GLU A 231 19.83 5.15 -15.29
CA GLU A 231 20.96 5.83 -15.93
C GLU A 231 20.61 7.24 -16.43
N LEU A 232 19.40 7.42 -16.98
CA LEU A 232 18.94 8.73 -17.47
C LEU A 232 18.59 9.71 -16.33
N VAL A 233 18.14 9.22 -15.18
CA VAL A 233 17.74 10.02 -14.02
C VAL A 233 18.93 10.39 -13.12
N GLU A 234 19.90 9.49 -12.97
CA GLU A 234 21.04 9.60 -12.05
C GLU A 234 21.83 10.92 -12.16
N PRO A 235 22.13 11.48 -13.35
CA PRO A 235 22.83 12.75 -13.47
C PRO A 235 22.09 13.94 -12.85
N PHE A 236 20.76 13.88 -12.78
CA PHE A 236 19.90 14.99 -12.36
C PHE A 236 19.43 14.88 -10.92
N ALA A 237 19.13 13.67 -10.44
CA ALA A 237 18.66 13.44 -9.08
C ALA A 237 19.73 13.78 -8.01
N GLY A 238 19.28 14.07 -6.80
CA GLY A 238 20.12 14.29 -5.62
C GLY A 238 20.68 13.00 -5.02
N GLY A 239 20.20 11.85 -5.49
CA GLY A 239 20.64 10.52 -5.11
C GLY A 239 19.72 9.47 -5.70
N ILE A 240 20.19 8.23 -5.76
CA ILE A 240 19.47 7.12 -6.35
C ILE A 240 19.80 5.83 -5.60
N THR A 241 18.80 4.98 -5.39
CA THR A 241 18.99 3.62 -4.87
C THR A 241 18.06 2.64 -5.58
N GLU A 242 18.51 1.41 -5.72
CA GLU A 242 17.65 0.27 -6.06
C GLU A 242 17.37 -0.57 -4.81
N VAL A 243 16.11 -0.95 -4.61
CA VAL A 243 15.70 -1.89 -3.56
C VAL A 243 15.11 -3.11 -4.23
N ARG A 244 15.74 -4.26 -4.01
CA ARG A 244 15.36 -5.55 -4.61
C ARG A 244 14.53 -6.37 -3.64
N THR A 245 13.52 -7.04 -4.17
CA THR A 245 12.76 -8.07 -3.44
C THR A 245 13.68 -9.17 -2.91
N THR A 246 13.27 -9.81 -1.82
CA THR A 246 13.88 -11.04 -1.30
C THR A 246 12.79 -12.05 -0.97
N GLY A 247 13.13 -13.34 -0.95
CA GLY A 247 12.17 -14.43 -0.78
C GLY A 247 11.94 -15.21 -2.08
N LYS A 248 11.24 -16.34 -2.01
CA LYS A 248 11.05 -17.27 -3.13
C LYS A 248 9.67 -17.14 -3.77
N SER A 249 8.63 -17.02 -2.96
CA SER A 249 7.26 -16.83 -3.42
C SER A 249 6.98 -15.36 -3.76
N LEU A 250 5.97 -15.11 -4.60
CA LEU A 250 5.55 -13.75 -4.92
C LEU A 250 5.12 -12.99 -3.65
N LEU A 251 4.49 -13.67 -2.69
CA LEU A 251 4.06 -13.06 -1.45
C LEU A 251 5.25 -12.62 -0.59
N GLU A 252 6.27 -13.48 -0.44
CA GLU A 252 7.50 -13.13 0.28
C GLU A 252 8.17 -11.90 -0.35
N ARG A 253 8.25 -11.87 -1.70
CA ARG A 253 8.87 -10.77 -2.44
C ARG A 253 8.13 -9.46 -2.25
N ILE A 254 6.81 -9.44 -2.43
CA ILE A 254 5.97 -8.26 -2.20
C ILE A 254 6.14 -7.76 -0.76
N PHE A 255 6.00 -8.65 0.22
CA PHE A 255 6.08 -8.27 1.63
C PHE A 255 7.48 -7.87 2.06
N SER A 256 8.55 -8.40 1.44
CA SER A 256 9.91 -7.97 1.74
C SER A 256 10.15 -6.48 1.42
N LEU A 257 9.61 -6.00 0.30
CA LEU A 257 9.68 -4.58 -0.07
C LEU A 257 8.77 -3.73 0.81
N ILE A 258 7.57 -4.21 1.12
CA ILE A 258 6.67 -3.53 2.06
C ILE A 258 7.38 -3.33 3.40
N TYR A 259 7.95 -4.40 3.95
CA TYR A 259 8.60 -4.37 5.25
C TYR A 259 9.83 -3.47 5.26
N PHE A 260 10.66 -3.53 4.22
CA PHE A 260 11.78 -2.59 4.05
C PHE A 260 11.30 -1.13 4.05
N GLY A 261 10.27 -0.79 3.25
CA GLY A 261 9.73 0.57 3.18
C GLY A 261 9.10 1.07 4.47
N ASP A 262 8.40 0.18 5.19
CA ASP A 262 7.85 0.47 6.51
C ASP A 262 8.98 0.86 7.47
N PHE A 263 10.08 0.08 7.54
CA PHE A 263 11.26 0.43 8.36
C PHE A 263 11.97 1.71 7.90
N VAL A 264 12.15 1.91 6.58
CA VAL A 264 12.72 3.17 6.04
C VAL A 264 11.91 4.36 6.54
N SER A 265 10.59 4.28 6.53
CA SER A 265 9.74 5.38 7.00
C SER A 265 9.87 5.67 8.50
N LEU A 266 10.06 4.63 9.33
CA LEU A 266 10.26 4.77 10.78
C LEU A 266 11.66 5.31 11.11
N TYR A 267 12.69 4.85 10.40
CA TYR A 267 14.03 5.40 10.57
C TYR A 267 14.14 6.82 10.05
N LEU A 268 13.46 7.15 8.96
CA LEU A 268 13.41 8.52 8.48
C LEU A 268 12.70 9.43 9.49
N SER A 269 11.61 8.97 10.13
CA SER A 269 10.98 9.75 11.20
C SER A 269 11.91 9.97 12.40
N LEU A 270 12.71 8.94 12.76
CA LEU A 270 13.72 9.06 13.81
C LEU A 270 14.81 10.07 13.45
N ILE A 271 15.36 10.01 12.23
CA ILE A 271 16.41 10.92 11.75
C ILE A 271 15.92 12.36 11.67
N LEU A 272 14.65 12.57 11.31
CA LEU A 272 14.03 13.89 11.23
C LEU A 272 13.46 14.38 12.58
N GLU A 273 13.60 13.58 13.64
CA GLU A 273 13.09 13.88 14.99
C GLU A 273 11.58 14.19 15.01
N VAL A 274 10.79 13.47 14.21
CA VAL A 274 9.33 13.59 14.16
C VAL A 274 8.65 12.33 14.71
N ASP A 275 7.57 12.53 15.48
CA ASP A 275 6.78 11.41 16.01
C ASP A 275 6.01 10.71 14.89
N PRO A 276 6.22 9.40 14.64
CA PRO A 276 5.51 8.65 13.61
C PRO A 276 4.04 8.39 13.93
N MET A 277 3.60 8.50 15.18
CA MET A 277 2.25 8.14 15.61
C MET A 277 1.14 9.13 15.21
N PRO A 278 1.24 10.44 15.50
CA PRO A 278 0.18 11.38 15.21
C PRO A 278 0.04 11.64 13.70
N VAL A 279 -1.21 11.77 13.25
CA VAL A 279 -1.58 12.13 11.88
C VAL A 279 -2.39 13.43 11.85
N GLY A 280 -1.94 14.44 12.59
CA GLY A 280 -2.71 15.65 12.90
C GLY A 280 -3.27 16.41 11.68
N ARG A 281 -2.61 16.37 10.52
CA ARG A 281 -3.16 16.95 9.27
C ARG A 281 -4.40 16.21 8.77
N ILE A 282 -4.40 14.87 8.89
CA ILE A 282 -5.56 14.02 8.54
C ILE A 282 -6.68 14.25 9.54
N ASP A 283 -6.36 14.31 10.84
CA ASP A 283 -7.36 14.53 11.89
C ASP A 283 -8.01 15.91 11.75
N GLU A 284 -7.23 16.95 11.45
CA GLU A 284 -7.75 18.28 11.19
C GLU A 284 -8.64 18.34 9.94
N LEU A 285 -8.27 17.63 8.87
CA LEU A 285 -9.11 17.51 7.68
C LEU A 285 -10.46 16.87 8.02
N LYS A 286 -10.46 15.74 8.74
CA LYS A 286 -11.68 15.05 9.18
C LYS A 286 -12.56 15.95 10.06
N ARG A 287 -11.95 16.67 11.00
CA ARG A 287 -12.66 17.60 11.89
C ARG A 287 -13.33 18.74 11.12
N ARG A 288 -12.69 19.26 10.07
CA ARG A 288 -13.29 20.29 9.19
C ARG A 288 -14.41 19.71 8.34
N LEU A 289 -14.21 18.54 7.74
CA LEU A 289 -15.23 17.87 6.93
C LEU A 289 -16.50 17.58 7.73
N ALA A 290 -16.38 17.18 8.99
CA ALA A 290 -17.52 16.91 9.88
C ALA A 290 -18.40 18.15 10.18
N GLN A 291 -17.97 19.36 9.83
CA GLN A 291 -18.78 20.59 9.96
C GLN A 291 -19.71 20.80 8.76
N PHE A 292 -19.51 20.05 7.68
CA PHE A 292 -20.34 20.10 6.50
C PHE A 292 -21.32 18.92 6.52
N PRO A 293 -22.56 19.10 6.05
CA PRO A 293 -23.49 18.00 5.92
C PRO A 293 -22.91 16.93 4.97
N GLN A 294 -23.13 15.66 5.29
CA GLN A 294 -22.87 14.58 4.34
C GLN A 294 -23.83 14.79 3.17
N TYR A 295 -23.30 15.13 2.00
CA TYR A 295 -24.10 15.20 0.79
C TYR A 295 -24.48 13.77 0.44
N ASP A 296 -25.77 13.45 0.52
CA ASP A 296 -26.29 12.29 -0.21
C ASP A 296 -25.94 12.52 -1.68
N SER A 297 -25.09 11.65 -2.23
CA SER A 297 -24.79 11.72 -3.66
C SER A 297 -26.12 11.59 -4.43
N PRO A 298 -26.38 12.46 -5.42
CA PRO A 298 -27.62 12.43 -6.19
C PRO A 298 -27.82 11.12 -6.96
#